data_AF-A0A7C3Y8A0-F1
#
_entry.id   AF-A0A7C3Y8A0-F1
#
_cell.length_a   1.000
_cell.length_b   1.000
_cell.length_c   1.000
_cell.angle_alpha   90.00
_cell.angle_beta   90.00
_cell.angle_gamma   90.00
#
_symmetry.space_group_name_H-M   'P 1'
#
loop_
_entity.id
_entity.type
_entity.pdbx_description
1 polymer ?
#
loop_
_entity_poly.entity_id
_entity_poly.type
_entity_poly.pdbx_seq_one_letter_code
_entity_poly.pdbx_strand_id
1 'polypeptide(L)'
;MWSFVSPIPLYWRRRGFLLRMEKGECEECGFTFVPYKSICPRCGSTKIRAKKLPRRGKVISFTVVENPPRGFEYYTPYVLAVIELEDGTRVFGQISDADNLKIGDEVEATLRIVRVFGESGQIFYGFKFVPLSSPHYSIERVPSRTGNYEDKEGNS
;
A
#
# COMPACT_ATOMS: atom_id res chain seq x y z
N MET A 1 11.69 24.84 14.26
CA MET A 1 12.00 23.60 14.98
C MET A 1 11.49 22.42 14.15
N TRP A 2 12.36 21.89 13.29
CA TRP A 2 12.05 20.80 12.39
C TRP A 2 12.25 19.49 13.17
N SER A 3 11.18 18.82 13.60
CA SER A 3 11.31 17.44 14.07
C SER A 3 11.59 16.53 12.86
N PHE A 4 12.85 16.55 12.42
CA PHE A 4 13.52 15.61 11.53
C PHE A 4 13.71 14.26 12.23
N VAL A 5 12.64 13.62 12.70
CA VAL A 5 12.74 12.17 12.89
C VAL A 5 12.56 11.57 11.51
N SER A 6 13.67 11.44 10.78
CA SER A 6 13.70 10.77 9.48
C SER A 6 13.09 9.37 9.64
N PRO A 7 11.93 9.08 9.02
CA PRO A 7 11.22 7.84 9.27
C PRO A 7 11.85 6.65 8.51
N ILE A 8 13.10 6.74 8.05
CA ILE A 8 13.76 5.69 7.25
C ILE A 8 13.75 4.33 7.95
N PRO A 9 14.16 4.18 9.24
CA PRO A 9 14.10 2.88 9.92
C PRO A 9 12.66 2.37 10.11
N LEU A 10 11.68 3.27 10.23
CA LEU A 10 10.26 2.90 10.33
C LEU A 10 9.73 2.42 8.97
N TYR A 11 10.06 3.13 7.89
CA TYR A 11 9.73 2.77 6.52
C TYR A 11 10.31 1.40 6.17
N TRP A 12 11.60 1.18 6.44
CA TRP A 12 12.27 -0.10 6.17
C TRP A 12 11.60 -1.26 6.90
N ARG A 13 11.23 -1.09 8.18
CA ARG A 13 10.48 -2.11 8.94
C ARG A 13 9.07 -2.34 8.40
N ARG A 14 8.42 -1.33 7.82
CA ARG A 14 7.05 -1.42 7.27
C ARG A 14 6.99 -1.79 5.79
N ARG A 15 8.13 -2.00 5.12
CA ARG A 15 8.19 -2.28 3.67
C ARG A 15 7.36 -3.47 3.21
N GLY A 16 7.19 -4.49 4.06
CA GLY A 16 6.35 -5.66 3.74
C GLY A 16 4.88 -5.27 3.54
N PHE A 17 4.34 -4.42 4.41
CA PHE A 17 3.00 -3.87 4.25
C PHE A 17 2.93 -2.86 3.10
N LEU A 18 3.86 -1.89 3.07
CA LEU A 18 3.80 -0.79 2.10
C LEU A 18 4.01 -1.23 0.64
N LEU A 19 4.92 -2.18 0.39
CA LEU A 19 5.29 -2.60 -0.97
C LEU A 19 4.56 -3.86 -1.41
N ARG A 20 4.33 -4.81 -0.48
CA ARG A 20 3.80 -6.14 -0.79
C ARG A 20 2.41 -6.41 -0.22
N MET A 21 1.85 -5.46 0.55
CA MET A 21 0.56 -5.60 1.23
C MET A 21 0.48 -6.87 2.06
N GLU A 22 1.48 -7.09 2.92
CA GLU A 22 1.51 -8.25 3.82
C GLU A 22 0.72 -7.99 5.11
N LYS A 23 -0.13 -8.96 5.48
CA LYS A 23 -0.77 -9.08 6.79
C LYS A 23 -0.14 -10.19 7.62
N GLY A 24 -0.35 -10.14 8.93
CA GLY A 24 -0.06 -11.26 9.83
C GLY A 24 -1.26 -12.18 9.93
N GLU A 25 -1.03 -13.49 9.92
CA GLU A 25 -2.00 -14.52 10.25
C GLU A 25 -1.41 -15.39 11.37
N CYS A 26 -2.12 -15.51 12.49
CA CYS A 26 -1.69 -16.35 13.60
C CYS A 26 -1.99 -17.82 13.31
N GLU A 27 -0.98 -18.69 13.38
CA GLU A 27 -1.14 -20.12 13.08
C GLU A 27 -1.92 -20.86 14.17
N GLU A 28 -1.95 -20.35 15.40
CA GLU A 28 -2.61 -21.02 16.53
C GLU A 28 -4.10 -20.68 16.63
N CYS A 29 -4.49 -19.42 16.39
CA CYS A 29 -5.90 -18.99 16.55
C CYS A 29 -6.57 -18.52 15.25
N GLY A 30 -5.85 -18.56 14.11
CA GLY A 30 -6.34 -18.13 12.80
C GLY A 30 -6.60 -16.63 12.66
N PHE A 31 -6.32 -15.82 13.70
CA PHE A 31 -6.62 -14.39 13.67
C PHE A 31 -5.68 -13.66 12.71
N THR A 32 -6.26 -12.87 11.79
CA THR A 32 -5.51 -12.04 10.85
C THR A 32 -5.51 -10.58 11.27
N PHE A 33 -4.39 -9.89 11.09
CA PHE A 33 -4.25 -8.49 11.46
C PHE A 33 -3.29 -7.72 10.56
N VAL A 34 -3.54 -6.42 10.45
CA VAL A 34 -2.73 -5.46 9.71
C VAL A 34 -2.33 -4.29 10.63
N PRO A 35 -1.09 -3.77 10.54
CA PRO A 35 0.05 -4.32 9.81
C PRO A 35 0.61 -5.59 10.47
N TYR A 36 1.54 -6.27 9.80
CA TYR A 36 2.29 -7.39 10.38
C TYR A 36 2.97 -7.02 11.72
N LYS A 37 2.91 -7.94 12.67
CA LYS A 37 3.57 -7.89 13.99
C LYS A 37 4.05 -9.30 14.32
N SER A 38 5.10 -9.40 15.14
CA SER A 38 5.67 -10.68 15.58
C SER A 38 4.86 -11.40 16.66
N ILE A 39 3.86 -10.73 17.26
CA ILE A 39 3.04 -11.26 18.35
C ILE A 39 1.56 -11.08 17.99
N CYS A 40 0.77 -12.13 18.16
CA CYS A 40 -0.67 -12.08 17.90
C CYS A 40 -1.35 -11.16 18.92
N PRO A 41 -2.09 -10.13 18.48
CA PRO A 41 -2.81 -9.23 19.39
C PRO A 41 -4.00 -9.90 20.10
N ARG A 42 -4.43 -11.10 19.64
CA ARG A 42 -5.59 -11.81 20.20
C ARG A 42 -5.20 -12.85 21.25
N CYS A 43 -4.18 -13.68 20.98
CA CYS A 43 -3.78 -14.78 21.86
C CYS A 43 -2.35 -14.68 22.40
N GLY A 44 -1.55 -13.70 21.98
CA GLY A 44 -0.15 -13.54 22.43
C GLY A 44 0.86 -14.50 21.80
N SER A 45 0.43 -15.40 20.91
CA SER A 45 1.32 -16.33 20.21
C SER A 45 2.36 -15.62 19.34
N THR A 46 3.56 -16.20 19.25
CA THR A 46 4.65 -15.74 18.37
C THR A 46 4.68 -16.46 17.02
N LYS A 47 3.84 -17.49 16.82
CA LYS A 47 3.72 -18.23 15.56
C LYS A 47 2.83 -17.46 14.57
N ILE A 48 3.44 -16.47 13.91
CA ILE A 48 2.78 -15.61 12.94
C ILE A 48 3.35 -15.85 11.56
N ARG A 49 2.46 -16.12 10.59
CA ARG A 49 2.79 -16.23 9.18
C ARG A 49 2.47 -14.92 8.45
N ALA A 50 3.40 -14.44 7.63
CA ALA A 50 3.13 -13.34 6.73
C ALA A 50 2.32 -13.84 5.51
N LYS A 51 1.21 -13.18 5.20
CA LYS A 51 0.34 -13.51 4.06
C LYS A 51 0.00 -12.26 3.27
N LYS A 52 -0.10 -12.38 1.95
CA LYS A 52 -0.49 -11.25 1.09
C LYS A 52 -1.98 -10.96 1.27
N LEU A 53 -2.30 -9.67 1.37
CA LEU A 53 -3.65 -9.16 1.26
C LEU A 53 -4.10 -9.18 -0.21
N PRO A 54 -5.42 -9.30 -0.46
CA PRO A 54 -5.99 -8.95 -1.75
C PRO A 54 -5.61 -7.51 -2.13
N ARG A 55 -5.44 -7.26 -3.42
CA ARG A 55 -5.13 -5.90 -3.92
C ARG A 55 -6.38 -5.10 -4.22
N ARG A 56 -7.50 -5.78 -4.46
CA ARG A 56 -8.78 -5.17 -4.80
C ARG A 56 -9.66 -5.01 -3.56
N GLY A 57 -10.52 -4.01 -3.62
CA GLY A 57 -11.46 -3.72 -2.57
C GLY A 57 -12.48 -2.67 -2.99
N LYS A 58 -13.33 -2.27 -2.05
CA LYS A 58 -14.38 -1.27 -2.23
C LYS A 58 -14.19 -0.11 -1.27
N VAL A 59 -14.47 1.10 -1.75
CA VAL A 59 -14.42 2.31 -0.92
C VAL A 59 -15.59 2.29 0.07
N ILE A 60 -15.29 2.29 1.36
CA ILE A 60 -16.29 2.34 2.44
C ILE A 60 -16.59 3.78 2.83
N SER A 61 -15.54 4.61 2.91
CA SER A 61 -15.66 6.04 3.15
C SER A 61 -14.43 6.75 2.59
N PHE A 62 -14.59 8.02 2.23
CA PHE A 62 -13.47 8.84 1.76
C PHE A 62 -13.63 10.29 2.18
N THR A 63 -12.54 11.03 2.12
CA THR A 63 -12.48 12.47 2.33
C THR A 63 -11.48 13.09 1.36
N VAL A 64 -11.77 14.32 0.91
CA VAL A 64 -10.89 15.11 0.06
C VAL A 64 -10.14 16.08 0.96
N VAL A 65 -8.82 16.01 0.95
CA VAL A 65 -7.97 16.94 1.70
C VAL A 65 -7.62 18.11 0.79
N GLU A 66 -8.26 19.25 1.05
CA GLU A 66 -7.99 20.51 0.36
C GLU A 66 -6.98 21.40 1.10
N ASN A 67 -6.86 21.24 2.42
CA ASN A 67 -5.91 21.99 3.24
C ASN A 67 -4.92 21.01 3.90
N PRO A 68 -3.77 20.73 3.25
CA PRO A 68 -2.83 19.71 3.69
C PRO A 68 -1.95 20.19 4.86
N PRO A 69 -1.38 19.25 5.64
CA PRO A 69 -0.27 19.58 6.53
C PRO A 69 0.97 19.99 5.72
N ARG A 70 1.91 20.69 6.39
CA ARG A 70 3.16 21.11 5.77
C ARG A 70 3.93 19.94 5.15
N GLY A 71 4.42 20.12 3.93
CA GLY A 71 5.15 19.12 3.15
C GLY A 71 4.26 18.16 2.34
N PHE A 72 2.96 18.44 2.23
CA PHE A 72 2.01 17.73 1.37
C PHE A 72 1.27 18.65 0.38
N GLU A 73 1.68 19.92 0.29
CA GLU A 73 1.10 20.94 -0.57
C GLU A 73 1.07 20.50 -2.03
N TYR A 74 2.14 19.84 -2.48
CA TYR A 74 2.26 19.34 -3.85
C TYR A 74 1.21 18.27 -4.23
N TYR A 75 0.64 17.58 -3.24
CA TYR A 75 -0.35 16.54 -3.48
C TYR A 75 -1.79 17.05 -3.43
N THR A 76 -2.01 18.35 -3.24
CA THR A 76 -3.35 18.90 -3.02
C THR A 76 -4.07 19.20 -4.33
N PRO A 77 -5.37 18.87 -4.46
CA PRO A 77 -6.16 18.06 -3.53
C PRO A 77 -5.82 16.56 -3.63
N TYR A 78 -5.87 15.84 -2.51
CA TYR A 78 -5.76 14.37 -2.52
C TYR A 78 -6.88 13.71 -1.72
N VAL A 79 -7.22 12.49 -2.12
CA VAL A 79 -8.27 11.71 -1.48
C VAL A 79 -7.68 10.70 -0.50
N LEU A 80 -8.25 10.64 0.70
CA LEU A 80 -8.00 9.60 1.69
C LEU A 80 -9.25 8.73 1.81
N ALA A 81 -9.08 7.42 1.89
CA ALA A 81 -10.19 6.48 1.98
C ALA A 81 -9.92 5.32 2.94
N VAL A 82 -11.02 4.78 3.46
CA VAL A 82 -11.06 3.44 4.05
C VAL A 82 -11.56 2.49 2.96
N ILE A 83 -10.74 1.50 2.64
CA ILE A 83 -11.03 0.46 1.66
C ILE A 83 -11.27 -0.86 2.39
N GLU A 84 -12.36 -1.54 2.09
CA GLU A 84 -12.57 -2.93 2.48
C GLU A 84 -12.11 -3.85 1.35
N LEU A 85 -11.07 -4.63 1.61
CA LEU A 85 -10.51 -5.58 0.66
C LEU A 85 -11.43 -6.81 0.50
N GLU A 86 -11.21 -7.59 -0.55
CA GLU A 86 -12.01 -8.78 -0.86
C GLU A 86 -12.07 -9.81 0.28
N ASP A 87 -11.07 -9.84 1.17
CA ASP A 87 -11.02 -10.73 2.34
C ASP A 87 -11.65 -10.13 3.61
N GLY A 88 -12.34 -8.99 3.48
CA GLY A 88 -12.96 -8.24 4.57
C GLY A 88 -11.99 -7.36 5.37
N THR A 89 -10.68 -7.38 5.07
CA THR A 89 -9.71 -6.53 5.77
C THR A 89 -9.92 -5.07 5.40
N ARG A 90 -10.02 -4.18 6.39
CA ARG A 90 -10.08 -2.73 6.17
C ARG A 90 -8.71 -2.10 6.23
N VAL A 91 -8.37 -1.34 5.19
CA VAL A 91 -7.11 -0.62 5.07
C VAL A 91 -7.35 0.85 4.78
N PHE A 92 -6.47 1.70 5.30
CA PHE A 92 -6.50 3.13 5.08
C PHE A 92 -5.41 3.51 4.07
N GLY A 93 -5.75 4.33 3.09
CA GLY A 93 -4.81 4.75 2.06
C GLY A 93 -5.29 5.95 1.24
N GLN A 94 -4.41 6.44 0.38
CA GLN A 94 -4.78 7.47 -0.59
C GLN A 94 -5.41 6.83 -1.83
N ILE A 95 -6.38 7.51 -2.43
CA ILE A 95 -6.86 7.22 -3.78
C ILE A 95 -6.13 8.15 -4.76
N SER A 96 -5.68 7.60 -5.88
CA SER A 96 -5.07 8.34 -7.00
C SER A 96 -5.87 8.12 -8.28
N ASP A 97 -5.73 9.05 -9.23
CA ASP A 97 -6.33 9.01 -10.57
C ASP A 97 -7.86 8.87 -10.53
N ALA A 98 -8.51 9.56 -9.58
CA ALA A 98 -9.96 9.53 -9.40
C ALA A 98 -10.57 10.92 -9.65
N ASP A 99 -11.39 11.03 -10.70
CA ASP A 99 -12.09 12.28 -11.02
C ASP A 99 -13.44 12.41 -10.28
N ASN A 100 -14.16 11.30 -10.09
CA ASN A 100 -15.49 11.29 -9.46
C ASN A 100 -15.67 10.04 -8.59
N LEU A 101 -14.93 9.99 -7.48
CA LEU A 101 -14.98 8.86 -6.54
C LEU A 101 -16.30 8.81 -5.79
N LYS A 102 -16.89 7.62 -5.69
CA LYS A 102 -18.09 7.34 -4.91
C LYS A 102 -17.85 6.23 -3.89
N ILE A 103 -18.66 6.24 -2.84
CA ILE A 103 -18.71 5.12 -1.90
C ILE A 103 -19.23 3.89 -2.65
N GLY A 104 -18.57 2.75 -2.46
CA GLY A 104 -18.85 1.50 -3.16
C GLY A 104 -18.02 1.29 -4.43
N ASP A 105 -17.27 2.29 -4.91
CA ASP A 105 -16.41 2.14 -6.07
C ASP A 105 -15.34 1.06 -5.83
N GLU A 106 -15.10 0.26 -6.86
CA GLU A 106 -14.06 -0.75 -6.86
C GLU A 106 -12.70 -0.12 -7.15
N VAL A 107 -11.73 -0.47 -6.32
CA VAL A 107 -10.37 0.08 -6.38
C VAL A 107 -9.34 -1.04 -6.31
N GLU A 108 -8.17 -0.81 -6.89
CA GLU A 108 -7.03 -1.71 -6.81
C GLU A 108 -5.79 -0.98 -6.28
N ALA A 109 -5.07 -1.65 -5.38
CA ALA A 109 -3.81 -1.15 -4.87
C ALA A 109 -2.72 -1.21 -5.94
N THR A 110 -2.05 -0.09 -6.17
CA THR A 110 -0.92 0.07 -7.11
C THR A 110 0.27 0.70 -6.39
N LEU A 111 1.49 0.35 -6.83
CA LEU A 111 2.71 0.92 -6.25
C LEU A 111 2.87 2.37 -6.73
N ARG A 112 3.08 3.30 -5.80
CA ARG A 112 3.23 4.73 -6.05
C ARG A 112 4.25 5.34 -5.10
N ILE A 113 4.71 6.54 -5.45
CA ILE A 113 5.43 7.41 -4.53
C ILE A 113 4.42 7.96 -3.52
N VAL A 114 4.61 7.61 -2.26
CA VAL A 114 3.76 8.08 -1.15
C VAL A 114 4.27 9.42 -0.64
N ARG A 115 5.59 9.61 -0.62
CA ARG A 115 6.22 10.86 -0.17
C ARG A 115 7.66 10.97 -0.68
N VAL A 116 8.09 12.19 -0.94
CA VAL A 116 9.50 12.56 -1.14
C VAL A 116 9.93 13.43 0.03
N PHE A 117 11.08 13.15 0.64
CA PHE A 117 11.53 13.87 1.84
C PHE A 117 12.60 14.91 1.51
N GLY A 118 12.20 16.13 1.10
CA GLY A 118 13.13 17.18 0.69
C GLY A 118 13.82 16.90 -0.66
N GLU A 119 14.70 17.81 -1.10
CA GLU A 119 15.34 17.75 -2.43
C GLU A 119 16.34 16.60 -2.57
N SER A 120 17.03 16.23 -1.49
CA SER A 120 18.06 15.18 -1.46
C SER A 120 17.70 13.97 -0.59
N GLY A 121 16.48 13.90 -0.07
CA GLY A 121 16.10 12.82 0.84
C GLY A 121 15.39 11.65 0.17
N GLN A 122 15.06 10.66 1.00
CA GLN A 122 14.56 9.37 0.56
C GLN A 122 13.19 9.47 -0.12
N ILE A 123 13.03 8.75 -1.23
CA ILE A 123 11.74 8.49 -1.86
C ILE A 123 11.09 7.31 -1.14
N PHE A 124 9.89 7.51 -0.60
CA PHE A 124 9.09 6.47 0.02
C PHE A 124 8.05 5.94 -0.96
N TYR A 125 8.24 4.69 -1.37
CA TYR A 125 7.27 3.94 -2.16
C TYR A 125 6.27 3.22 -1.27
N GLY A 126 5.03 3.13 -1.72
CA GLY A 126 4.00 2.37 -1.04
C GLY A 126 2.80 2.19 -1.93
N PHE A 127 1.74 1.59 -1.43
CA PHE A 127 0.52 1.47 -2.21
C PHE A 127 -0.34 2.73 -2.10
N LYS A 128 -0.96 3.11 -3.22
CA LYS A 128 -2.19 3.91 -3.30
C LYS A 128 -3.25 3.08 -4.02
N PHE A 129 -4.50 3.46 -3.89
CA PHE A 129 -5.60 2.79 -4.58
C PHE A 129 -5.98 3.59 -5.83
N VAL A 130 -6.29 2.88 -6.91
CA VAL A 130 -6.77 3.47 -8.17
C VAL A 130 -8.13 2.87 -8.47
N PRO A 131 -9.16 3.67 -8.79
CA PRO A 131 -10.45 3.15 -9.24
C PRO A 131 -10.30 2.29 -10.49
N LEU A 132 -11.03 1.17 -10.54
CA LEU A 132 -11.04 0.31 -11.73
C LEU A 132 -11.67 1.00 -12.95
N SER A 133 -12.49 2.02 -12.71
CA SER A 133 -13.10 2.87 -13.74
C SER A 133 -12.14 3.91 -14.31
N SER A 134 -10.97 4.11 -13.71
CA SER A 134 -10.04 5.13 -14.16
C SER A 134 -9.47 4.77 -15.54
N PRO A 135 -9.39 5.72 -16.48
CA PRO A 135 -8.93 5.45 -17.85
C PRO A 135 -7.49 4.94 -17.92
N HIS A 136 -6.67 5.26 -16.90
CA HIS A 136 -5.29 4.79 -16.77
C HIS A 136 -5.16 3.35 -16.24
N TYR A 137 -6.24 2.73 -15.75
CA TYR A 137 -6.21 1.34 -15.26
C TYR A 137 -6.08 0.32 -16.41
N SER A 138 -6.56 0.67 -17.61
CA SER A 138 -6.63 -0.21 -18.79
C SER A 138 -5.34 -0.34 -19.61
N ILE A 139 -4.28 0.42 -19.29
CA ILE A 139 -3.01 0.38 -20.03
C ILE A 139 -2.23 -0.86 -19.57
N GLU A 140 -2.53 -1.98 -20.24
CA GLU A 140 -1.87 -3.29 -20.25
C GLU A 140 -1.12 -3.66 -18.96
N ARG A 141 -1.75 -4.51 -18.15
CA ARG A 141 -1.06 -5.29 -17.12
C ARG A 141 0.12 -6.01 -17.79
N VAL A 142 1.33 -5.47 -17.66
CA VAL A 142 2.56 -6.20 -18.02
C VAL A 142 2.49 -7.50 -17.21
N PRO A 143 2.36 -8.68 -17.86
CA PRO A 143 2.32 -9.94 -17.14
C PRO A 143 3.56 -9.97 -16.26
N SER A 144 3.41 -10.38 -14.99
CA SER A 144 4.57 -10.66 -14.15
C SER A 144 5.47 -11.61 -14.95
N ARG A 145 6.64 -11.14 -15.38
CA ARG A 145 7.66 -11.97 -16.03
C ARG A 145 8.10 -13.03 -15.01
N THR A 146 7.36 -14.13 -14.91
CA THR A 146 7.82 -15.39 -14.34
C THR A 146 8.44 -16.22 -15.48
N GLY A 147 9.37 -15.60 -16.20
CA GLY A 147 10.22 -16.27 -17.18
C GLY A 147 11.59 -16.42 -16.54
N ASN A 148 12.02 -17.66 -16.35
CA ASN A 148 13.35 -18.01 -15.86
C ASN A 148 14.41 -17.29 -16.70
N TYR A 149 15.28 -16.54 -16.05
CA TYR A 149 16.48 -15.99 -16.67
C TYR A 149 17.52 -17.12 -16.65
N GLU A 150 17.64 -17.86 -17.74
CA GLU A 150 18.79 -18.75 -17.97
C GLU A 150 19.98 -17.88 -18.36
N ASP A 151 21.00 -17.87 -17.51
CA ASP A 151 22.30 -17.28 -17.78
C ASP A 151 22.91 -17.98 -19.00
N LYS A 152 22.93 -17.29 -20.15
CA LYS A 152 23.83 -17.69 -21.24
C LYS A 152 25.22 -17.20 -20.87
N GLU A 153 25.96 -18.06 -20.16
CA GLU A 153 27.41 -17.96 -20.04
C GLU A 153 28.03 -17.81 -21.44
N GLY A 154 28.97 -16.88 -21.52
CA GLY A 154 29.62 -16.51 -22.77
C GLY A 154 30.42 -17.65 -23.40
N ASN A 155 30.49 -17.62 -24.72
CA ASN A 155 31.60 -18.22 -25.43
C ASN A 155 31.93 -17.32 -26.63
N SER A 156 33.03 -16.59 -26.50
CA SER A 156 33.74 -15.89 -27.57
C SER A 156 35.22 -16.05 -27.31
#